data_AF-K0UMX2-F1
#
_entry.id   AF-K0UMX2-F1
#
_cell.length_a   1.000
_cell.length_b   1.000
_cell.length_c   1.000
_cell.angle_alpha   90.00
_cell.angle_beta   90.00
_cell.angle_gamma   90.00
#
_symmetry.space_group_name_H-M   'P 1'
#
loop_
_entity.id
_entity.type
_entity.pdbx_description
1 polymer ?
#
loop_
_entity_poly.entity_id
_entity_poly.type
_entity_poly.pdbx_seq_one_letter_code
_entity_poly.pdbx_strand_id
1 'polypeptide(L)'
;MSSQHYDIAIVGGGVIGAAIAAELSRYAVKVVWFEAAHDVCEGASKANSAIACSGYDLPAGSLESDLILETSPQWETICRDLDVPFRRIGALSLGFDDSDGSSLRNLAAQATDAGVEVELISGSALRRAAQTAAPTAVEALHVPAEGIIDPIRLTIGFAKLAVLNGVELRRSTPVTGFWHNAAGAISHVVTPAGAVSVGAVVNAAGVNADHITDAAAAEPITMWPRKGQFLLVDRAVGHLVPKIMCTAPTPHTRGIYAVPTTNRTVLIGPTAVDGQDRADRTTDEATVEKVWASARRLLPEGIDRGYVTKAFAGLRPASDHTYRLEVSPKVPNLVHAAGIRSTGVSSSPAVARHIAGLIDSGILGLKPKTGVRQSVPFIARLAESATDSAAVDFACRPGAPPDQRPMVVCACEHVTAAEIAAECRGPVPATSLDAVRKRTRATAGRCQGAYCSVGVSFILSAATGQRPGEICQGEPGSQWDSNS
;
A
#
# COMPACT_ATOMS: atom_id res chain seq x y z
N MET A 1 6.21 36.59 2.83
CA MET A 1 5.74 35.53 1.90
C MET A 1 6.98 34.85 1.36
N SER A 2 7.14 33.53 1.57
CA SER A 2 8.29 32.80 1.05
C SER A 2 8.27 32.86 -0.49
N SER A 3 9.35 33.34 -1.09
CA SER A 3 9.55 33.49 -2.54
C SER A 3 9.82 32.16 -3.27
N GLN A 4 9.47 31.03 -2.65
CA GLN A 4 9.83 29.71 -3.14
C GLN A 4 8.76 29.15 -4.08
N HIS A 5 9.12 29.03 -5.36
CA HIS A 5 8.33 28.39 -6.42
C HIS A 5 8.73 26.92 -6.56
N TYR A 6 7.73 26.05 -6.75
CA TYR A 6 7.90 24.64 -7.13
C TYR A 6 7.40 24.43 -8.55
N ASP A 7 8.05 23.56 -9.30
CA ASP A 7 7.60 23.26 -10.66
C ASP A 7 6.34 22.39 -10.63
N ILE A 8 6.26 21.45 -9.67
CA ILE A 8 5.14 20.50 -9.56
C ILE A 8 4.71 20.35 -8.10
N ALA A 9 3.40 20.37 -7.86
CA ALA A 9 2.80 19.91 -6.61
C ALA A 9 2.07 18.58 -6.79
N ILE A 10 2.18 17.69 -5.80
CA ILE A 10 1.43 16.43 -5.74
C ILE A 10 0.51 16.48 -4.52
N VAL A 11 -0.76 16.12 -4.69
CA VAL A 11 -1.75 16.08 -3.60
C VAL A 11 -2.15 14.64 -3.31
N GLY A 12 -1.80 14.14 -2.12
CA GLY A 12 -2.13 12.81 -1.64
C GLY A 12 -0.88 11.93 -1.39
N GLY A 13 -0.73 11.41 -0.18
CA GLY A 13 0.41 10.59 0.26
C GLY A 13 0.13 9.09 0.29
N GLY A 14 -0.81 8.61 -0.53
CA GLY A 14 -1.01 7.19 -0.80
C GLY A 14 0.03 6.62 -1.77
N VAL A 15 -0.08 5.32 -2.08
CA VAL A 15 0.87 4.59 -2.95
C VAL A 15 1.04 5.23 -4.33
N ILE A 16 -0.04 5.77 -4.92
CA ILE A 16 -0.01 6.44 -6.22
C ILE A 16 0.76 7.76 -6.15
N GLY A 17 0.41 8.64 -5.20
CA GLY A 17 1.11 9.91 -5.01
C GLY A 17 2.58 9.71 -4.63
N ALA A 18 2.89 8.71 -3.79
CA ALA A 18 4.26 8.36 -3.43
C ALA A 18 5.06 7.86 -4.65
N ALA A 19 4.49 6.99 -5.48
CA ALA A 19 5.14 6.50 -6.69
C ALA A 19 5.39 7.64 -7.71
N ILE A 20 4.40 8.53 -7.90
CA ILE A 20 4.54 9.73 -8.75
C ILE A 20 5.64 10.64 -8.20
N ALA A 21 5.70 10.86 -6.88
CA ALA A 21 6.76 11.65 -6.26
C ALA A 21 8.14 11.02 -6.50
N ALA A 22 8.26 9.70 -6.38
CA ALA A 22 9.51 8.99 -6.62
C ALA A 22 9.94 9.07 -8.10
N GLU A 23 9.01 8.93 -9.05
CA GLU A 23 9.27 9.07 -10.47
C GLU A 23 9.68 10.50 -10.84
N LEU A 24 8.90 11.50 -10.41
CA LEU A 24 9.21 12.90 -10.69
C LEU A 24 10.52 13.37 -10.05
N SER A 25 10.97 12.72 -8.96
CA SER A 25 12.27 13.01 -8.34
C SER A 25 13.48 12.69 -9.23
N ARG A 26 13.27 11.92 -10.32
CA ARG A 26 14.29 11.56 -11.31
C ARG A 26 14.55 12.68 -12.33
N TYR A 27 13.74 13.73 -12.34
CA TYR A 27 13.83 14.84 -13.27
C TYR A 27 14.31 16.12 -12.57
N ALA A 28 14.85 17.06 -13.35
CA ALA A 28 15.43 18.32 -12.88
C ALA A 28 14.34 19.36 -12.58
N VAL A 29 13.39 19.00 -11.71
CA VAL A 29 12.25 19.80 -11.27
C VAL A 29 12.19 19.86 -9.74
N LYS A 30 11.65 20.97 -9.21
CA LYS A 30 11.34 21.14 -7.78
C LYS A 30 9.94 20.64 -7.51
N VAL A 31 9.82 19.61 -6.69
CA VAL A 31 8.53 18.99 -6.36
C VAL A 31 8.19 19.23 -4.89
N VAL A 32 6.97 19.71 -4.64
CA VAL A 32 6.36 19.70 -3.30
C VAL A 32 5.24 18.68 -3.27
N TRP A 33 5.14 17.92 -2.18
CA TRP A 33 4.19 16.84 -2.04
C TRP A 33 3.42 16.99 -0.73
N PHE A 34 2.09 17.10 -0.84
CA PHE A 34 1.19 17.35 0.29
C PHE A 34 0.46 16.07 0.69
N GLU A 35 0.51 15.74 1.97
CA GLU A 35 -0.33 14.74 2.62
C GLU A 35 -1.11 15.40 3.75
N ALA A 36 -2.43 15.20 3.76
CA ALA A 36 -3.34 15.78 4.74
C ALA A 36 -3.20 15.12 6.11
N ALA A 37 -2.94 13.81 6.15
CA ALA A 37 -2.73 13.04 7.36
C ALA A 37 -1.34 13.25 7.97
N HIS A 38 -1.18 12.81 9.21
CA HIS A 38 0.06 12.93 9.98
C HIS A 38 1.25 12.15 9.41
N ASP A 39 1.00 11.15 8.57
CA ASP A 39 2.02 10.34 7.91
C ASP A 39 1.56 9.88 6.52
N VAL A 40 2.49 9.38 5.71
CA VAL A 40 2.16 8.76 4.42
C VAL A 40 1.47 7.41 4.63
N CYS A 41 0.76 6.93 3.60
CA CYS A 41 0.05 5.64 3.64
C CYS A 41 -1.11 5.59 4.65
N GLU A 42 -1.74 6.71 4.99
CA GLU A 42 -2.83 6.78 5.98
C GLU A 42 -4.24 6.50 5.41
N GLY A 43 -4.36 6.40 4.08
CA GLY A 43 -5.60 6.08 3.36
C GLY A 43 -5.72 4.62 2.94
N ALA A 44 -6.28 4.38 1.75
CA ALA A 44 -6.52 3.04 1.19
C ALA A 44 -5.25 2.16 1.09
N SER A 45 -4.08 2.78 0.96
CA SER A 45 -2.81 2.09 0.74
C SER A 45 -2.35 1.20 1.90
N LYS A 46 -2.84 1.42 3.13
CA LYS A 46 -2.57 0.52 4.28
C LYS A 46 -3.64 -0.55 4.52
N ALA A 47 -4.72 -0.56 3.74
CA ALA A 47 -5.86 -1.45 3.94
C ALA A 47 -6.36 -2.05 2.62
N ASN A 48 -5.59 -3.00 2.10
CA ASN A 48 -5.84 -3.73 0.85
C ASN A 48 -5.38 -5.20 0.98
N SER A 49 -5.53 -5.97 -0.10
CA SER A 49 -5.25 -7.41 -0.09
C SER A 49 -3.76 -7.80 -0.07
N ALA A 50 -2.83 -6.82 -0.15
CA ALA A 50 -1.38 -7.06 -0.16
C ALA A 50 -0.89 -7.95 -1.33
N ILE A 51 -1.53 -7.80 -2.49
CA ILE A 51 -1.26 -8.56 -3.72
C ILE A 51 -0.62 -7.64 -4.77
N ALA A 52 0.43 -8.14 -5.41
CA ALA A 52 1.01 -7.61 -6.63
C ALA A 52 0.44 -8.45 -7.79
N CYS A 53 -0.67 -7.97 -8.36
CA CYS A 53 -1.43 -8.68 -9.37
C CYS A 53 -0.69 -8.74 -10.71
N SER A 54 -0.97 -9.79 -11.45
CA SER A 54 -0.49 -10.06 -12.81
C SER A 54 -1.41 -9.49 -13.90
N GLY A 55 -2.65 -9.17 -13.54
CA GLY A 55 -3.68 -8.69 -14.48
C GLY A 55 -4.50 -9.80 -15.14
N TYR A 56 -4.36 -11.06 -14.71
CA TYR A 56 -5.07 -12.21 -15.27
C TYR A 56 -6.62 -12.07 -15.25
N ASP A 57 -7.17 -11.31 -14.31
CA ASP A 57 -8.61 -11.06 -14.16
C ASP A 57 -9.08 -9.73 -14.79
N LEU A 58 -8.23 -9.09 -15.60
CA LEU A 58 -8.55 -7.83 -16.26
C LEU A 58 -8.82 -7.97 -17.75
N PRO A 59 -9.71 -7.16 -18.34
CA PRO A 59 -9.93 -7.16 -19.78
C PRO A 59 -8.66 -6.72 -20.53
N ALA A 60 -8.27 -7.51 -21.53
CA ALA A 60 -7.14 -7.19 -22.42
C ALA A 60 -7.35 -5.83 -23.12
N GLY A 61 -6.27 -5.06 -23.28
CA GLY A 61 -6.28 -3.75 -23.94
C GLY A 61 -6.95 -2.62 -23.14
N SER A 62 -7.34 -2.87 -21.88
CA SER A 62 -7.71 -1.80 -20.97
C SER A 62 -6.45 -1.12 -20.40
N LEU A 63 -6.51 0.19 -20.17
CA LEU A 63 -5.41 0.95 -19.56
C LEU A 63 -4.95 0.33 -18.22
N GLU A 64 -5.89 -0.18 -17.42
CA GLU A 64 -5.59 -0.90 -16.17
C GLU A 64 -4.74 -2.16 -16.41
N SER A 65 -5.11 -2.97 -17.41
CA SER A 65 -4.38 -4.18 -17.78
C SER A 65 -2.97 -3.85 -18.28
N ASP A 66 -2.85 -2.90 -19.19
CA ASP A 66 -1.56 -2.50 -19.80
C ASP A 66 -0.55 -2.03 -18.74
N LEU A 67 -0.99 -1.19 -17.80
CA LEU A 67 -0.14 -0.67 -16.71
C LEU A 67 0.32 -1.77 -15.75
N ILE A 68 -0.52 -2.77 -15.49
CA ILE A 68 -0.16 -3.91 -14.63
C ILE A 68 0.78 -4.85 -15.35
N LEU A 69 0.53 -5.16 -16.63
CA LEU A 69 1.42 -5.99 -17.45
C LEU A 69 2.81 -5.36 -17.60
N GLU A 70 2.88 -4.04 -17.72
CA GLU A 70 4.15 -3.30 -17.71
C GLU A 70 4.88 -3.46 -16.37
N THR A 71 4.14 -3.40 -15.25
CA THR A 71 4.73 -3.42 -13.90
C THR A 71 5.12 -4.82 -13.42
N SER A 72 4.29 -5.83 -13.66
CA SER A 72 4.39 -7.17 -13.05
C SER A 72 5.79 -7.82 -13.15
N PRO A 73 6.50 -7.75 -14.29
CA PRO A 73 7.84 -8.34 -14.43
C PRO A 73 8.94 -7.62 -13.62
N GLN A 74 8.67 -6.42 -13.10
CA GLN A 74 9.66 -5.56 -12.47
C GLN A 74 9.66 -5.65 -10.94
N TRP A 75 8.70 -6.36 -10.33
CA TRP A 75 8.47 -6.34 -8.89
C TRP A 75 9.69 -6.73 -8.06
N GLU A 76 10.44 -7.75 -8.46
CA GLU A 76 11.66 -8.17 -7.76
C GLU A 76 12.69 -7.04 -7.68
N THR A 77 12.88 -6.31 -8.78
CA THR A 77 13.82 -5.17 -8.85
C THR A 77 13.30 -3.98 -8.07
N ILE A 78 12.03 -3.59 -8.28
CA ILE A 78 11.40 -2.46 -7.58
C ILE A 78 11.46 -2.69 -6.06
N CYS A 79 11.06 -3.88 -5.60
CA CYS A 79 11.01 -4.19 -4.18
C CYS A 79 12.40 -4.29 -3.56
N ARG A 80 13.39 -4.83 -4.27
CA ARG A 80 14.79 -4.79 -3.81
C ARG A 80 15.28 -3.36 -3.63
N ASP A 81 15.06 -2.51 -4.63
CA ASP A 81 15.58 -1.14 -4.62
C ASP A 81 14.86 -0.26 -3.58
N LEU A 82 13.61 -0.59 -3.24
CA LEU A 82 12.81 0.11 -2.21
C LEU A 82 12.85 -0.53 -0.82
N ASP A 83 13.61 -1.61 -0.63
CA ASP A 83 13.67 -2.38 0.64
C ASP A 83 12.28 -2.87 1.11
N VAL A 84 11.56 -3.50 0.18
CA VAL A 84 10.19 -3.99 0.36
C VAL A 84 10.16 -5.51 0.27
N PRO A 85 9.59 -6.22 1.24
CA PRO A 85 9.35 -7.66 1.10
C PRO A 85 8.40 -7.96 -0.06
N PHE A 86 8.81 -8.88 -0.94
CA PHE A 86 8.01 -9.38 -2.05
C PHE A 86 8.31 -10.85 -2.31
N ARG A 87 7.30 -11.65 -2.66
CA ARG A 87 7.48 -13.03 -3.14
C ARG A 87 6.45 -13.37 -4.20
N ARG A 88 6.91 -13.94 -5.31
CA ARG A 88 6.05 -14.50 -6.37
C ARG A 88 5.68 -15.93 -6.01
N ILE A 89 4.57 -16.08 -5.30
CA ILE A 89 4.09 -17.39 -4.80
C ILE A 89 3.00 -18.00 -5.69
N GLY A 90 2.47 -17.22 -6.62
CA GLY A 90 1.32 -17.55 -7.45
C GLY A 90 -0.01 -17.53 -6.70
N ALA A 91 -1.09 -17.58 -7.47
CA ALA A 91 -2.46 -17.68 -6.96
C ALA A 91 -3.17 -18.93 -7.47
N LEU A 92 -4.16 -19.38 -6.70
CA LEU A 92 -5.13 -20.40 -7.11
C LEU A 92 -6.53 -19.79 -7.04
N SER A 93 -7.15 -19.60 -8.20
CA SER A 93 -8.59 -19.34 -8.27
C SER A 93 -9.31 -20.67 -8.25
N LEU A 94 -9.99 -20.97 -7.14
CA LEU A 94 -10.48 -22.30 -6.78
C LEU A 94 -11.92 -22.49 -7.20
N GLY A 95 -12.20 -23.65 -7.79
CA GLY A 95 -13.53 -24.15 -8.08
C GLY A 95 -13.93 -25.31 -7.18
N PHE A 96 -15.20 -25.30 -6.75
CA PHE A 96 -15.78 -26.27 -5.82
C PHE A 96 -16.93 -27.06 -6.46
N ASP A 97 -17.49 -26.57 -7.56
CA ASP A 97 -18.56 -27.21 -8.33
C ASP A 97 -18.42 -26.92 -9.84
N ASP A 98 -19.31 -27.52 -10.65
CA ASP A 98 -19.29 -27.40 -12.11
C ASP A 98 -19.48 -25.96 -12.61
N SER A 99 -20.17 -25.11 -11.84
CA SER A 99 -20.41 -23.71 -12.21
C SER A 99 -19.12 -22.90 -12.09
N ASP A 100 -18.33 -23.15 -11.05
CA ASP A 100 -17.01 -22.55 -10.89
C ASP A 100 -16.08 -22.92 -12.05
N GLY A 101 -16.12 -24.16 -12.53
CA GLY A 101 -15.29 -24.61 -13.65
C GLY A 101 -15.51 -23.84 -14.94
N SER A 102 -16.75 -23.43 -15.20
CA SER A 102 -17.05 -22.58 -16.36
C SER A 102 -16.46 -21.18 -16.19
N SER A 103 -16.55 -20.60 -14.99
CA SER A 103 -15.91 -19.32 -14.66
C SER A 103 -14.39 -19.39 -14.79
N LEU A 104 -13.76 -20.48 -14.35
CA LEU A 104 -12.30 -20.66 -14.46
C LEU A 104 -11.82 -20.76 -15.90
N ARG A 105 -12.56 -21.45 -16.78
CA ARG A 105 -12.25 -21.49 -18.23
C ARG A 105 -12.33 -20.12 -18.88
N ASN A 106 -13.37 -19.34 -18.56
CA ASN A 106 -13.50 -17.97 -19.07
C ASN A 106 -12.34 -17.09 -18.60
N LEU A 107 -11.96 -17.20 -17.33
CA LEU A 107 -10.84 -16.48 -16.75
C LEU A 107 -9.51 -16.89 -17.38
N ALA A 108 -9.34 -18.18 -17.71
CA ALA A 108 -8.15 -18.68 -18.41
C ALA A 108 -8.03 -18.09 -19.82
N ALA A 109 -9.15 -18.03 -20.57
CA ALA A 109 -9.19 -17.41 -21.88
C ALA A 109 -8.85 -15.91 -21.81
N GLN A 110 -9.47 -15.19 -20.86
CA GLN A 110 -9.19 -13.77 -20.65
C GLN A 110 -7.73 -13.50 -20.28
N ALA A 111 -7.15 -14.31 -19.40
CA ALA A 111 -5.74 -14.20 -19.04
C ALA A 111 -4.83 -14.45 -20.25
N THR A 112 -5.16 -15.45 -21.08
CA THR A 112 -4.44 -15.76 -22.32
C THR A 112 -4.51 -14.59 -23.31
N ASP A 113 -5.69 -13.98 -23.48
CA ASP A 113 -5.89 -12.81 -24.35
C ASP A 113 -5.09 -11.58 -23.85
N ALA A 114 -4.94 -11.45 -22.53
CA ALA A 114 -4.10 -10.42 -21.91
C ALA A 114 -2.60 -10.76 -21.88
N GLY A 115 -2.19 -11.94 -22.39
CA GLY A 115 -0.79 -12.38 -22.41
C GLY A 115 -0.25 -12.84 -21.05
N VAL A 116 -1.13 -13.24 -20.12
CA VAL A 116 -0.76 -13.76 -18.80
C VAL A 116 -0.78 -15.28 -18.80
N GLU A 117 0.34 -15.90 -18.44
CA GLU A 117 0.44 -17.35 -18.31
C GLU A 117 -0.39 -17.89 -17.15
N VAL A 118 -1.26 -18.86 -17.45
CA VAL A 118 -2.14 -19.53 -16.49
C VAL A 118 -2.32 -21.01 -16.86
N GLU A 119 -2.63 -21.84 -15.86
CA GLU A 119 -2.85 -23.27 -16.05
C GLU A 119 -4.10 -23.74 -15.29
N LEU A 120 -5.01 -24.44 -15.95
CA LEU A 120 -6.10 -25.14 -15.26
C LEU A 120 -5.55 -26.45 -14.68
N ILE A 121 -5.64 -26.60 -13.36
CA ILE A 121 -5.13 -27.76 -12.62
C ILE A 121 -6.23 -28.44 -11.81
N SER A 122 -6.16 -29.75 -11.69
CA SER A 122 -7.09 -30.55 -10.88
C SER A 122 -6.38 -31.76 -10.27
N GLY A 123 -7.10 -32.54 -9.45
CA GLY A 123 -6.62 -33.79 -8.87
C GLY A 123 -5.27 -33.64 -8.17
N SER A 124 -4.28 -34.47 -8.55
CA SER A 124 -2.96 -34.46 -7.89
C SER A 124 -2.18 -33.16 -8.08
N ALA A 125 -2.34 -32.45 -9.20
CA ALA A 125 -1.65 -31.18 -9.46
C ALA A 125 -2.15 -30.09 -8.52
N LEU A 126 -3.48 -29.96 -8.39
CA LEU A 126 -4.11 -29.07 -7.42
C LEU A 126 -3.69 -29.40 -5.98
N ARG A 127 -3.67 -30.68 -5.59
CA ARG A 127 -3.24 -31.09 -4.24
C ARG A 127 -1.79 -30.74 -3.93
N ARG A 128 -0.88 -30.86 -4.91
CA ARG A 128 0.52 -30.39 -4.75
C ARG A 128 0.60 -28.88 -4.58
N ALA A 129 -0.17 -28.12 -5.36
CA ALA A 129 -0.13 -26.66 -5.34
C ALA A 129 -0.76 -26.05 -4.08
N ALA A 130 -1.93 -26.56 -3.66
CA ALA A 130 -2.68 -26.05 -2.52
C ALA A 130 -2.26 -26.69 -1.17
N GLN A 131 -1.57 -27.83 -1.20
CA GLN A 131 -1.17 -28.59 0.00
C GLN A 131 -2.39 -28.91 0.87
N THR A 132 -2.37 -28.54 2.15
CA THR A 132 -3.47 -28.74 3.11
C THR A 132 -4.56 -27.68 3.03
N ALA A 133 -4.34 -26.59 2.28
CA ALA A 133 -5.33 -25.55 2.06
C ALA A 133 -6.34 -25.93 0.97
N ALA A 134 -7.51 -25.28 1.03
CA ALA A 134 -8.64 -25.53 0.15
C ALA A 134 -8.97 -27.04 -0.04
N PRO A 135 -9.29 -27.76 1.06
CA PRO A 135 -9.40 -29.22 1.04
C PRO A 135 -10.54 -29.73 0.14
N THR A 136 -11.59 -28.93 -0.06
CA THR A 136 -12.78 -29.30 -0.84
C THR A 136 -12.75 -28.80 -2.29
N ALA A 137 -11.70 -28.09 -2.71
CA ALA A 137 -11.60 -27.61 -4.09
C ALA A 137 -11.28 -28.75 -5.05
N VAL A 138 -12.01 -28.81 -6.17
CA VAL A 138 -11.92 -29.88 -7.17
C VAL A 138 -11.01 -29.52 -8.34
N GLU A 139 -10.93 -28.23 -8.67
CA GLU A 139 -10.07 -27.68 -9.71
C GLU A 139 -9.65 -26.24 -9.36
N ALA A 140 -8.66 -25.71 -10.07
CA ALA A 140 -8.26 -24.31 -9.95
C ALA A 140 -7.63 -23.77 -11.23
N LEU A 141 -7.74 -22.47 -11.44
CA LEU A 141 -6.83 -21.72 -12.31
C LEU A 141 -5.60 -21.32 -11.49
N HIS A 142 -4.44 -21.89 -11.84
CA HIS A 142 -3.15 -21.52 -11.26
C HIS A 142 -2.54 -20.37 -12.07
N VAL A 143 -2.21 -19.29 -11.37
CA VAL A 143 -1.60 -18.07 -11.93
C VAL A 143 -0.21 -17.91 -11.31
N PRO A 144 0.88 -18.37 -11.96
CA PRO A 144 2.23 -18.32 -11.41
C PRO A 144 2.75 -16.89 -11.18
N ALA A 145 2.33 -15.93 -12.00
CA ALA A 145 2.82 -14.57 -11.98
C ALA A 145 2.33 -13.74 -10.77
N GLU A 146 1.35 -14.21 -10.01
CA GLU A 146 0.82 -13.48 -8.83
C GLU A 146 1.84 -13.43 -7.68
N GLY A 147 1.92 -12.27 -7.01
CA GLY A 147 2.86 -12.03 -5.94
C GLY A 147 2.22 -11.45 -4.68
N ILE A 148 2.87 -11.68 -3.54
CA ILE A 148 2.55 -11.04 -2.27
C ILE A 148 3.57 -9.93 -2.01
N ILE A 149 3.09 -8.78 -1.57
CA ILE A 149 3.89 -7.56 -1.38
C ILE A 149 3.49 -6.88 -0.08
N ASP A 150 4.41 -6.19 0.60
CA ASP A 150 4.05 -5.30 1.71
C ASP A 150 3.64 -3.91 1.15
N PRO A 151 2.33 -3.58 1.06
CA PRO A 151 1.89 -2.33 0.43
C PRO A 151 2.23 -1.10 1.27
N ILE A 152 2.38 -1.27 2.58
CA ILE A 152 2.71 -0.18 3.51
C ILE A 152 4.18 0.18 3.31
N ARG A 153 5.08 -0.82 3.34
CA ARG A 153 6.50 -0.59 3.07
C ARG A 153 6.75 -0.15 1.64
N LEU A 154 5.97 -0.60 0.65
CA LEU A 154 6.05 -0.08 -0.71
C LEU A 154 5.79 1.44 -0.76
N THR A 155 4.69 1.88 -0.17
CA THR A 155 4.33 3.31 -0.13
C THR A 155 5.42 4.13 0.57
N ILE A 156 5.94 3.62 1.69
CA ILE A 156 7.00 4.29 2.46
C ILE A 156 8.33 4.27 1.70
N GLY A 157 8.66 3.18 1.00
CA GLY A 157 9.86 3.05 0.18
C GLY A 157 9.88 4.10 -0.93
N PHE A 158 8.77 4.26 -1.66
CA PHE A 158 8.62 5.34 -2.63
C PHE A 158 8.79 6.73 -1.98
N ALA A 159 8.14 6.95 -0.82
CA ALA A 159 8.26 8.21 -0.10
C ALA A 159 9.71 8.53 0.29
N LYS A 160 10.44 7.53 0.82
CA LYS A 160 11.85 7.65 1.18
C LYS A 160 12.70 7.97 -0.04
N LEU A 161 12.49 7.27 -1.16
CA LEU A 161 13.23 7.50 -2.40
C LEU A 161 13.00 8.93 -2.93
N ALA A 162 11.76 9.38 -2.96
CA ALA A 162 11.41 10.73 -3.38
C ALA A 162 12.12 11.81 -2.53
N VAL A 163 12.04 11.70 -1.19
CA VAL A 163 12.67 12.66 -0.28
C VAL A 163 14.20 12.62 -0.39
N LEU A 164 14.80 11.43 -0.50
CA LEU A 164 16.24 11.28 -0.72
C LEU A 164 16.74 11.93 -2.02
N ASN A 165 15.86 12.06 -3.01
CA ASN A 165 16.13 12.73 -4.29
C ASN A 165 15.72 14.23 -4.27
N GLY A 166 15.29 14.76 -3.13
CA GLY A 166 15.03 16.19 -2.93
C GLY A 166 13.58 16.64 -3.13
N VAL A 167 12.62 15.72 -3.17
CA VAL A 167 11.19 16.09 -3.08
C VAL A 167 10.88 16.58 -1.68
N GLU A 168 10.17 17.71 -1.57
CA GLU A 168 9.74 18.24 -0.28
C GLU A 168 8.38 17.66 0.12
N LEU A 169 8.38 16.71 1.05
CA LEU A 169 7.17 16.13 1.63
C LEU A 169 6.66 16.99 2.79
N ARG A 170 5.40 17.42 2.72
CA ARG A 170 4.66 18.16 3.75
C ARG A 170 3.48 17.33 4.24
N ARG A 171 3.63 16.74 5.42
CA ARG A 171 2.58 15.98 6.14
C ARG A 171 1.71 16.92 6.96
N SER A 172 0.56 16.45 7.44
CA SER A 172 -0.42 17.25 8.17
C SER A 172 -0.79 18.55 7.46
N THR A 173 -0.74 18.55 6.13
CA THR A 173 -0.88 19.75 5.29
C THR A 173 -1.99 19.50 4.28
N PRO A 174 -3.27 19.60 4.68
CA PRO A 174 -4.38 19.44 3.75
C PRO A 174 -4.37 20.57 2.73
N VAL A 175 -4.53 20.22 1.46
CA VAL A 175 -4.79 21.19 0.39
C VAL A 175 -6.28 21.53 0.44
N THR A 176 -6.59 22.82 0.53
CA THR A 176 -7.96 23.32 0.73
C THR A 176 -8.48 24.13 -0.45
N GLY A 177 -7.63 24.45 -1.42
CA GLY A 177 -8.03 25.23 -2.60
C GLY A 177 -6.85 25.57 -3.51
N PHE A 178 -7.14 26.33 -4.55
CA PHE A 178 -6.17 26.77 -5.54
C PHE A 178 -6.42 28.22 -5.96
N TRP A 179 -5.36 28.93 -6.34
CA TRP A 179 -5.47 30.21 -7.04
C TRP A 179 -5.09 30.03 -8.49
N HIS A 180 -5.85 30.65 -9.40
CA HIS A 180 -5.63 30.55 -10.84
C HIS A 180 -5.01 31.85 -11.39
N ASN A 181 -4.19 31.72 -12.43
CA ASN A 181 -3.75 32.87 -13.21
C ASN A 181 -4.82 33.24 -14.27
N ALA A 182 -4.57 34.31 -15.02
CA ALA A 182 -5.52 34.80 -16.04
C ALA A 182 -5.78 33.80 -17.19
N ALA A 183 -4.89 32.83 -17.40
CA ALA A 183 -5.04 31.77 -18.39
C ALA A 183 -5.80 30.54 -17.84
N GLY A 184 -6.30 30.61 -16.60
CA GLY A 184 -7.04 29.51 -15.95
C GLY A 184 -6.15 28.41 -15.35
N ALA A 185 -4.82 28.50 -15.49
CA ALA A 185 -3.90 27.55 -14.88
C ALA A 185 -3.74 27.82 -13.37
N ILE A 186 -3.58 26.76 -12.59
CA ILE A 186 -3.27 26.86 -11.16
C ILE A 186 -1.90 27.54 -11.00
N SER A 187 -1.87 28.63 -10.24
CA SER A 187 -0.66 29.36 -9.88
C SER A 187 -0.18 29.05 -8.45
N HIS A 188 -1.12 28.69 -7.57
CA HIS A 188 -0.83 28.37 -6.18
C HIS A 188 -1.71 27.26 -5.63
N VAL A 189 -1.13 26.42 -4.78
CA VAL A 189 -1.84 25.48 -3.91
C VAL A 189 -2.09 26.16 -2.57
N VAL A 190 -3.35 26.18 -2.11
CA VAL A 190 -3.75 26.79 -0.84
C VAL A 190 -3.80 25.73 0.26
N THR A 191 -3.16 26.04 1.39
CA THR A 191 -3.14 25.20 2.59
C THR A 191 -3.44 26.07 3.82
N PRO A 192 -3.77 25.50 4.99
CA PRO A 192 -3.93 26.27 6.23
C PRO A 192 -2.69 27.08 6.63
N ALA A 193 -1.50 26.66 6.22
CA ALA A 193 -0.24 27.37 6.50
C ALA A 193 0.07 28.48 5.49
N GLY A 194 -0.76 28.66 4.45
CA GLY A 194 -0.59 29.64 3.39
C GLY A 194 -0.55 29.03 1.99
N ALA A 195 -0.46 29.90 0.99
CA ALA A 195 -0.39 29.52 -0.42
C ALA A 195 1.05 29.22 -0.86
N VAL A 196 1.22 28.24 -1.74
CA VAL A 196 2.51 27.79 -2.29
C VAL A 196 2.47 27.91 -3.80
N SER A 197 3.41 28.63 -4.40
CA SER A 197 3.43 28.85 -5.85
C SER A 197 3.90 27.60 -6.60
N VAL A 198 3.19 27.24 -7.66
CA VAL A 198 3.39 25.99 -8.42
C VAL A 198 3.23 26.17 -9.93
N GLY A 199 3.95 25.36 -10.72
CA GLY A 199 3.80 25.29 -12.18
C GLY A 199 2.77 24.26 -12.66
N ALA A 200 2.63 23.14 -11.97
CA ALA A 200 1.66 22.08 -12.26
C ALA A 200 1.17 21.40 -10.97
N VAL A 201 0.01 20.74 -11.03
CA VAL A 201 -0.57 19.99 -9.91
C VAL A 201 -0.97 18.59 -10.35
N VAL A 202 -0.62 17.59 -9.55
CA VAL A 202 -1.09 16.21 -9.69
C VAL A 202 -2.08 15.89 -8.58
N ASN A 203 -3.32 15.58 -8.95
CA ASN A 203 -4.36 15.11 -8.04
C ASN A 203 -4.27 13.58 -7.88
N ALA A 204 -3.69 13.13 -6.77
CA ALA A 204 -3.55 11.73 -6.38
C ALA A 204 -4.23 11.46 -5.01
N ALA A 205 -5.30 12.19 -4.70
CA ALA A 205 -5.92 12.21 -3.36
C ALA A 205 -6.83 10.99 -3.05
N GLY A 206 -6.75 9.93 -3.85
CA GLY A 206 -7.49 8.69 -3.63
C GLY A 206 -9.00 8.92 -3.58
N VAL A 207 -9.66 8.52 -2.49
CA VAL A 207 -11.13 8.63 -2.34
C VAL A 207 -11.62 10.08 -2.25
N ASN A 208 -10.71 11.04 -2.06
CA ASN A 208 -10.98 12.48 -2.00
C ASN A 208 -10.54 13.20 -3.29
N ALA A 209 -10.28 12.48 -4.38
CA ALA A 209 -9.83 13.10 -5.62
C ALA A 209 -10.87 14.08 -6.18
N ASP A 210 -12.16 13.80 -6.03
CA ASP A 210 -13.25 14.70 -6.39
C ASP A 210 -13.19 16.02 -5.61
N HIS A 211 -12.95 15.99 -4.29
CA HIS A 211 -12.80 17.21 -3.50
C HIS A 211 -11.67 18.11 -4.00
N ILE A 212 -10.56 17.54 -4.46
CA ILE A 212 -9.44 18.31 -5.04
C ILE A 212 -9.82 18.89 -6.40
N THR A 213 -10.54 18.12 -7.23
CA THR A 213 -11.03 18.58 -8.52
C THR A 213 -12.03 19.73 -8.38
N ASP A 214 -12.97 19.62 -7.43
CA ASP A 214 -13.94 20.67 -7.10
C ASP A 214 -13.24 21.93 -6.58
N ALA A 215 -12.28 21.76 -5.67
CA ALA A 215 -11.51 22.87 -5.12
C ALA A 215 -10.66 23.61 -6.19
N ALA A 216 -10.30 22.92 -7.27
CA ALA A 216 -9.61 23.47 -8.44
C ALA A 216 -10.57 24.04 -9.51
N ALA A 217 -11.88 24.02 -9.27
CA ALA A 217 -12.91 24.42 -10.21
C ALA A 217 -12.81 23.72 -11.58
N ALA A 218 -12.42 22.44 -11.58
CA ALA A 218 -12.20 21.64 -12.78
C ALA A 218 -13.50 20.92 -13.25
N GLU A 219 -13.37 19.82 -13.99
CA GLU A 219 -14.49 18.99 -14.43
C GLU A 219 -15.12 18.20 -13.27
N PRO A 220 -16.42 17.89 -13.31
CA PRO A 220 -17.02 17.08 -12.26
C PRO A 220 -16.46 15.66 -12.31
N ILE A 221 -16.07 15.15 -11.13
CA ILE A 221 -15.70 13.74 -10.92
C ILE A 221 -16.43 13.29 -9.67
N THR A 222 -17.00 12.09 -9.69
CA THR A 222 -17.65 11.50 -8.51
C THR A 222 -16.79 10.38 -7.94
N MET A 223 -16.39 10.50 -6.67
CA MET A 223 -15.71 9.43 -5.93
C MET A 223 -16.55 9.00 -4.74
N TRP A 224 -16.48 7.71 -4.40
CA TRP A 224 -17.09 7.20 -3.17
C TRP A 224 -16.25 6.08 -2.54
N PRO A 225 -16.34 5.89 -1.22
CA PRO A 225 -15.66 4.81 -0.53
C PRO A 225 -16.38 3.48 -0.78
N ARG A 226 -15.63 2.48 -1.26
CA ARG A 226 -16.06 1.08 -1.23
C ARG A 226 -15.37 0.35 -0.08
N LYS A 227 -16.09 0.21 1.04
CA LYS A 227 -15.61 -0.42 2.27
C LYS A 227 -15.39 -1.91 2.07
N GLY A 228 -14.25 -2.40 2.53
CA GLY A 228 -13.95 -3.82 2.65
C GLY A 228 -13.43 -4.14 4.04
N GLN A 229 -14.06 -5.10 4.70
CA GLN A 229 -13.65 -5.61 5.99
C GLN A 229 -12.80 -6.87 5.82
N PHE A 230 -11.78 -6.99 6.66
CA PHE A 230 -10.77 -8.04 6.61
C PHE A 230 -10.53 -8.62 8.00
N LEU A 231 -10.01 -9.85 8.01
CA LEU A 231 -9.46 -10.50 9.18
C LEU A 231 -7.98 -10.80 8.95
N LEU A 232 -7.17 -10.69 10.00
CA LEU A 232 -5.77 -11.09 9.99
C LEU A 232 -5.58 -12.30 10.92
N VAL A 233 -5.12 -13.41 10.35
CA VAL A 233 -4.80 -14.64 11.07
C VAL A 233 -3.32 -14.66 11.41
N ASP A 234 -3.02 -15.10 12.63
CA ASP A 234 -1.69 -15.15 13.20
C ASP A 234 -0.69 -15.94 12.35
N ARG A 235 0.57 -15.52 12.38
CA ARG A 235 1.63 -16.16 11.59
C ARG A 235 2.02 -17.56 12.04
N ALA A 236 1.62 -17.97 13.24
CA ALA A 236 1.80 -19.34 13.72
C ALA A 236 1.26 -20.39 12.73
N VAL A 237 0.20 -20.05 11.99
CA VAL A 237 -0.44 -20.95 11.02
C VAL A 237 -0.29 -20.51 9.57
N GLY A 238 0.30 -19.34 9.29
CA GLY A 238 0.29 -18.80 7.92
C GLY A 238 1.16 -19.56 6.92
N HIS A 239 2.13 -20.35 7.39
CA HIS A 239 2.89 -21.27 6.52
C HIS A 239 2.02 -22.40 5.92
N LEU A 240 0.83 -22.65 6.47
CA LEU A 240 -0.11 -23.65 5.97
C LEU A 240 -0.94 -23.16 4.77
N VAL A 241 -0.84 -21.87 4.42
CA VAL A 241 -1.46 -21.29 3.22
C VAL A 241 -0.36 -20.95 2.22
N PRO A 242 -0.03 -21.85 1.27
CA PRO A 242 1.20 -21.74 0.48
C PRO A 242 1.13 -20.76 -0.69
N LYS A 243 -0.08 -20.37 -1.11
CA LYS A 243 -0.37 -19.52 -2.28
C LYS A 243 -1.47 -18.52 -1.93
N ILE A 244 -1.66 -17.53 -2.80
CA ILE A 244 -2.84 -16.67 -2.74
C ILE A 244 -4.05 -17.53 -3.11
N MET A 245 -4.95 -17.78 -2.16
CA MET A 245 -6.15 -18.57 -2.41
C MET A 245 -7.31 -17.63 -2.64
N CYS A 246 -8.02 -17.79 -3.75
CA CYS A 246 -9.26 -17.05 -4.00
C CYS A 246 -10.33 -17.98 -4.56
N THR A 247 -11.59 -17.61 -4.36
CA THR A 247 -12.70 -18.30 -5.00
C THR A 247 -12.86 -17.82 -6.42
N ALA A 248 -13.35 -18.68 -7.33
CA ALA A 248 -13.74 -18.24 -8.66
C ALA A 248 -14.66 -17.00 -8.60
N PRO A 249 -14.50 -16.03 -9.52
CA PRO A 249 -15.39 -14.88 -9.58
C PRO A 249 -16.80 -15.32 -9.95
N THR A 250 -17.78 -14.61 -9.41
CA THR A 250 -19.20 -14.75 -9.78
C THR A 250 -19.69 -13.42 -10.36
N PRO A 251 -20.87 -13.36 -10.99
CA PRO A 251 -21.46 -12.10 -11.45
C PRO A 251 -21.59 -11.03 -10.34
N HIS A 252 -21.65 -11.44 -9.07
CA HIS A 252 -21.89 -10.55 -7.93
C HIS A 252 -20.61 -10.18 -7.15
N THR A 253 -19.52 -10.94 -7.28
CA THR A 253 -18.28 -10.69 -6.53
C THR A 253 -17.05 -11.23 -7.25
N ARG A 254 -15.91 -10.54 -7.09
CA ARG A 254 -14.58 -11.03 -7.51
C ARG A 254 -14.01 -12.12 -6.58
N GLY A 255 -14.83 -12.64 -5.67
CA GLY A 255 -14.46 -13.68 -4.73
C GLY A 255 -13.88 -13.15 -3.42
N ILE A 256 -13.67 -14.09 -2.50
CA ILE A 256 -12.98 -13.86 -1.22
C ILE A 256 -11.58 -14.47 -1.30
N TYR A 257 -10.64 -13.88 -0.56
CA TYR A 257 -9.25 -14.30 -0.52
C TYR A 257 -8.85 -14.84 0.85
N ALA A 258 -7.89 -15.77 0.83
CA ALA A 258 -6.97 -16.03 1.92
C ALA A 258 -5.54 -15.82 1.36
N VAL A 259 -4.91 -14.73 1.77
CA VAL A 259 -3.62 -14.26 1.25
C VAL A 259 -2.55 -14.44 2.34
N PRO A 260 -1.57 -15.33 2.19
CA PRO A 260 -0.42 -15.31 3.08
C PRO A 260 0.36 -14.01 2.83
N THR A 261 0.64 -13.24 3.88
CA THR A 261 1.36 -11.99 3.72
C THR A 261 2.88 -12.23 3.71
N THR A 262 3.64 -11.23 3.31
CA THR A 262 5.10 -11.23 3.40
C THR A 262 5.60 -11.39 4.84
N ASN A 263 4.74 -11.04 5.81
CA ASN A 263 4.96 -11.14 7.25
C ASN A 263 4.45 -12.47 7.84
N ARG A 264 4.13 -13.45 6.99
CA ARG A 264 3.68 -14.81 7.32
C ARG A 264 2.33 -14.89 8.06
N THR A 265 1.59 -13.80 8.23
CA THR A 265 0.18 -13.83 8.64
C THR A 265 -0.70 -14.24 7.45
N VAL A 266 -1.97 -14.57 7.66
CA VAL A 266 -2.95 -14.76 6.56
C VAL A 266 -3.99 -13.67 6.61
N LEU A 267 -4.09 -12.87 5.55
CA LEU A 267 -5.14 -11.89 5.38
C LEU A 267 -6.34 -12.57 4.73
N ILE A 268 -7.50 -12.46 5.39
CA ILE A 268 -8.76 -13.00 4.92
C ILE A 268 -9.72 -11.87 4.58
N GLY A 269 -10.45 -12.03 3.49
CA GLY A 269 -11.46 -11.08 3.04
C GLY A 269 -11.27 -10.73 1.57
N PRO A 270 -11.82 -9.61 1.09
CA PRO A 270 -12.64 -8.66 1.83
C PRO A 270 -14.13 -8.73 1.51
N THR A 271 -14.92 -7.97 2.28
CA THR A 271 -16.22 -7.48 1.79
C THR A 271 -16.08 -6.33 0.79
N ALA A 272 -17.21 -5.94 0.19
CA ALA A 272 -17.27 -4.93 -0.84
C ALA A 272 -18.61 -4.17 -0.78
N VAL A 273 -18.67 -3.14 0.07
CA VAL A 273 -19.90 -2.34 0.30
C VAL A 273 -19.63 -0.90 -0.10
N ASP A 274 -20.41 -0.37 -1.03
CA ASP A 274 -20.36 1.06 -1.39
C ASP A 274 -21.02 1.89 -0.28
N GLY A 275 -20.41 3.02 0.07
CA GLY A 275 -20.91 3.94 1.08
C GLY A 275 -20.61 5.39 0.68
N GLN A 276 -20.90 6.33 1.59
CA GLN A 276 -20.66 7.76 1.38
C GLN A 276 -19.66 8.34 2.40
N ASP A 277 -19.56 7.73 3.58
CA ASP A 277 -18.64 8.17 4.62
C ASP A 277 -17.19 7.75 4.32
N ARG A 278 -16.36 8.74 3.95
CA ARG A 278 -14.94 8.56 3.63
C ARG A 278 -14.04 8.35 4.86
N ALA A 279 -14.61 8.41 6.06
CA ALA A 279 -13.93 8.18 7.35
C ALA A 279 -14.34 6.86 8.02
N ASP A 280 -15.42 6.20 7.59
CA ASP A 280 -15.92 4.96 8.21
C ASP A 280 -14.96 3.78 8.01
N ARG A 281 -14.08 3.59 8.98
CA ARG A 281 -13.14 2.46 9.06
C ARG A 281 -13.57 1.43 10.11
N THR A 282 -14.83 1.50 10.55
CA THR A 282 -15.36 0.59 11.57
C THR A 282 -15.60 -0.80 11.00
N THR A 283 -15.53 -1.79 11.87
CA THR A 283 -15.91 -3.17 11.59
C THR A 283 -17.12 -3.57 12.43
N ASP A 284 -17.93 -4.48 11.90
CA ASP A 284 -19.06 -5.07 12.62
C ASP A 284 -18.94 -6.59 12.71
N GLU A 285 -19.37 -7.16 13.84
CA GLU A 285 -19.21 -8.59 14.15
C GLU A 285 -19.90 -9.48 13.12
N ALA A 286 -21.15 -9.16 12.75
CA ALA A 286 -21.92 -9.95 11.80
C ALA A 286 -21.24 -10.05 10.42
N THR A 287 -20.64 -8.96 9.93
CA THR A 287 -19.91 -8.96 8.66
C THR A 287 -18.58 -9.67 8.77
N VAL A 288 -17.86 -9.48 9.88
CA VAL A 288 -16.61 -10.20 10.15
C VAL A 288 -16.82 -11.71 10.19
N GLU A 289 -17.90 -12.19 10.82
CA GLU A 289 -18.22 -13.61 10.86
C GLU A 289 -18.65 -14.16 9.48
N LYS A 290 -19.31 -13.36 8.65
CA LYS A 290 -19.57 -13.73 7.24
C LYS A 290 -18.29 -13.87 6.43
N VAL A 291 -17.33 -12.96 6.63
CA VAL A 291 -15.99 -13.02 6.00
C VAL A 291 -15.29 -14.31 6.42
N TRP A 292 -15.27 -14.62 7.73
CA TRP A 292 -14.69 -15.84 8.26
C TRP A 292 -15.34 -17.10 7.66
N ALA A 293 -16.67 -17.20 7.71
CA ALA A 293 -17.41 -18.34 7.19
C ALA A 293 -17.14 -18.58 5.70
N SER A 294 -17.10 -17.51 4.90
CA SER A 294 -16.85 -17.58 3.45
C SER A 294 -15.42 -18.01 3.12
N ALA A 295 -14.45 -17.63 3.93
CA ALA A 295 -13.04 -17.94 3.73
C ALA A 295 -12.63 -19.31 4.26
N ARG A 296 -13.42 -19.92 5.15
CA ARG A 296 -13.09 -21.21 5.78
C ARG A 296 -12.76 -22.30 4.75
N ARG A 297 -13.43 -22.30 3.60
CA ARG A 297 -13.17 -23.24 2.49
C ARG A 297 -11.81 -23.04 1.80
N LEU A 298 -11.15 -21.91 2.03
CA LEU A 298 -9.82 -21.59 1.49
C LEU A 298 -8.69 -21.99 2.46
N LEU A 299 -9.03 -22.22 3.73
CA LEU A 299 -8.07 -22.52 4.79
C LEU A 299 -7.95 -24.04 5.02
N PRO A 300 -6.82 -24.50 5.58
CA PRO A 300 -6.72 -25.83 6.18
C PRO A 300 -7.74 -26.03 7.31
N GLU A 301 -8.23 -27.26 7.49
CA GLU A 301 -9.27 -27.60 8.48
C GLU A 301 -8.89 -27.28 9.94
N GLY A 302 -7.61 -27.31 10.28
CA GLY A 302 -7.09 -27.05 11.63
C GLY A 302 -6.95 -25.57 12.01
N ILE A 303 -7.24 -24.63 11.10
CA ILE A 303 -7.20 -23.19 11.43
C ILE A 303 -8.58 -22.75 11.93
N ASP A 304 -8.68 -22.46 13.22
CA ASP A 304 -9.89 -21.94 13.84
C ASP A 304 -9.86 -20.41 14.08
N ARG A 305 -11.00 -19.89 14.57
CA ARG A 305 -11.25 -18.46 14.80
C ARG A 305 -10.33 -17.83 15.85
N GLY A 306 -9.77 -18.62 16.77
CA GLY A 306 -8.85 -18.19 17.82
C GLY A 306 -7.49 -17.74 17.32
N TYR A 307 -7.11 -18.09 16.07
CA TYR A 307 -5.91 -17.55 15.43
C TYR A 307 -6.10 -16.15 14.85
N VAL A 308 -7.32 -15.60 14.81
CA VAL A 308 -7.54 -14.24 14.33
C VAL A 308 -7.00 -13.23 15.35
N THR A 309 -6.06 -12.40 14.92
CA THR A 309 -5.42 -11.37 15.77
C THR A 309 -6.01 -9.98 15.58
N LYS A 310 -6.63 -9.71 14.43
CA LYS A 310 -7.15 -8.39 14.10
C LYS A 310 -8.30 -8.44 13.09
N ALA A 311 -9.28 -7.57 13.28
CA ALA A 311 -10.24 -7.16 12.26
C ALA A 311 -9.97 -5.71 11.87
N PHE A 312 -10.13 -5.35 10.60
CA PHE A 312 -10.02 -3.96 10.15
C PHE A 312 -10.80 -3.72 8.86
N ALA A 313 -11.05 -2.44 8.54
CA ALA A 313 -11.66 -2.05 7.29
C ALA A 313 -10.74 -1.13 6.46
N GLY A 314 -10.85 -1.25 5.13
CA GLY A 314 -10.24 -0.36 4.16
C GLY A 314 -11.28 0.27 3.24
N LEU A 315 -11.03 1.50 2.81
CA LEU A 315 -11.92 2.26 1.94
C LEU A 315 -11.27 2.40 0.56
N ARG A 316 -11.73 1.62 -0.41
CA ARG A 316 -11.21 1.68 -1.78
C ARG A 316 -11.80 2.91 -2.49
N PRO A 317 -11.02 3.65 -3.28
CA PRO A 317 -11.51 4.82 -4.00
C PRO A 317 -12.27 4.36 -5.25
N ALA A 318 -13.57 4.14 -5.12
CA ALA A 318 -14.45 3.88 -6.25
C ALA A 318 -14.81 5.21 -6.93
N SER A 319 -15.12 5.14 -8.22
CA SER A 319 -15.36 6.30 -9.06
C SER A 319 -16.32 6.00 -10.19
N ASP A 320 -16.89 7.06 -10.76
CA ASP A 320 -17.68 7.03 -11.99
C ASP A 320 -16.85 6.60 -13.21
N HIS A 321 -15.59 6.98 -13.24
CA HIS A 321 -14.60 6.63 -14.27
C HIS A 321 -13.37 6.01 -13.61
N THR A 322 -13.08 4.76 -13.92
CA THR A 322 -11.87 4.08 -13.43
C THR A 322 -10.63 4.54 -14.18
N TYR A 323 -9.48 4.61 -13.52
CA TYR A 323 -8.20 4.95 -14.18
C TYR A 323 -8.25 6.29 -14.94
N ARG A 324 -8.75 7.35 -14.30
CA ARG A 324 -8.66 8.71 -14.85
C ARG A 324 -7.23 9.22 -14.70
N LEU A 325 -6.42 9.01 -15.74
CA LEU A 325 -5.00 9.34 -15.83
C LEU A 325 -4.76 10.31 -16.99
N GLU A 326 -5.16 11.57 -16.80
CA GLU A 326 -5.24 12.56 -17.87
C GLU A 326 -5.01 13.98 -17.36
N VAL A 327 -4.66 14.90 -18.27
CA VAL A 327 -4.68 16.35 -18.00
C VAL A 327 -6.14 16.81 -18.00
N SER A 328 -6.52 17.63 -17.02
CA SER A 328 -7.87 18.21 -16.95
C SER A 328 -8.17 19.00 -18.24
N PRO A 329 -9.33 18.76 -18.89
CA PRO A 329 -9.76 19.56 -20.03
C PRO A 329 -10.14 21.00 -19.65
N LYS A 330 -10.34 21.30 -18.35
CA LYS A 330 -10.70 22.64 -17.87
C LYS A 330 -9.53 23.40 -17.26
N VAL A 331 -8.61 22.71 -16.60
CA VAL A 331 -7.48 23.31 -15.88
C VAL A 331 -6.18 22.79 -16.48
N PRO A 332 -5.49 23.58 -17.32
CA PRO A 332 -4.48 23.06 -18.25
C PRO A 332 -3.21 22.48 -17.60
N ASN A 333 -2.98 22.78 -16.32
CA ASN A 333 -1.83 22.27 -15.56
C ASN A 333 -2.23 21.39 -14.36
N LEU A 334 -3.47 20.88 -14.36
CA LEU A 334 -3.94 19.88 -13.41
C LEU A 334 -3.94 18.51 -14.08
N VAL A 335 -3.27 17.53 -13.48
CA VAL A 335 -3.24 16.14 -13.94
C VAL A 335 -3.95 15.26 -12.92
N HIS A 336 -4.91 14.47 -13.37
CA HIS A 336 -5.62 13.50 -12.55
C HIS A 336 -4.87 12.17 -12.52
N ALA A 337 -4.72 11.62 -11.31
CA ALA A 337 -4.32 10.25 -11.04
C ALA A 337 -5.37 9.61 -10.10
N ALA A 338 -6.59 9.48 -10.62
CA ALA A 338 -7.79 9.18 -9.83
C ALA A 338 -8.54 7.92 -10.34
N GLY A 339 -9.50 7.44 -9.55
CA GLY A 339 -10.33 6.28 -9.93
C GLY A 339 -9.60 4.93 -9.95
N ILE A 340 -8.49 4.79 -9.22
CA ILE A 340 -7.71 3.56 -9.15
C ILE A 340 -8.17 2.73 -7.94
N ARG A 341 -9.17 1.87 -8.15
CA ARG A 341 -9.89 1.20 -7.06
C ARG A 341 -9.17 0.01 -6.42
N SER A 342 -8.88 -1.02 -7.21
CA SER A 342 -8.47 -2.35 -6.68
C SER A 342 -6.99 -2.66 -6.87
N THR A 343 -6.37 -2.06 -7.87
CA THR A 343 -5.06 -2.45 -8.41
C THR A 343 -4.00 -1.38 -8.17
N GLY A 344 -4.27 -0.38 -7.31
CA GLY A 344 -3.37 0.77 -7.13
C GLY A 344 -1.98 0.42 -6.59
N VAL A 345 -1.83 -0.69 -5.85
CA VAL A 345 -0.50 -1.22 -5.49
C VAL A 345 0.20 -1.77 -6.73
N SER A 346 -0.52 -2.56 -7.53
CA SER A 346 0.02 -3.27 -8.70
C SER A 346 0.32 -2.34 -9.88
N SER A 347 -0.40 -1.24 -10.01
CA SER A 347 -0.24 -0.30 -11.12
C SER A 347 0.61 0.93 -10.76
N SER A 348 0.94 1.17 -9.47
CA SER A 348 1.60 2.41 -9.05
C SER A 348 2.88 2.78 -9.82
N PRO A 349 3.80 1.85 -10.18
CA PRO A 349 5.02 2.20 -10.91
C PRO A 349 4.73 2.68 -12.34
N ALA A 350 3.88 1.96 -13.09
CA ALA A 350 3.50 2.35 -14.44
C ALA A 350 2.61 3.60 -14.46
N VAL A 351 1.69 3.74 -13.50
CA VAL A 351 0.90 4.97 -13.31
C VAL A 351 1.84 6.17 -13.11
N ALA A 352 2.87 6.03 -12.29
CA ALA A 352 3.82 7.11 -12.06
C ALA A 352 4.55 7.55 -13.34
N ARG A 353 5.01 6.58 -14.16
CA ARG A 353 5.63 6.86 -15.47
C ARG A 353 4.64 7.49 -16.45
N HIS A 354 3.40 7.00 -16.51
CA HIS A 354 2.35 7.56 -17.36
C HIS A 354 2.06 9.03 -17.01
N ILE A 355 1.90 9.34 -15.71
CA ILE A 355 1.68 10.71 -15.23
C ILE A 355 2.89 11.61 -15.53
N ALA A 356 4.11 11.12 -15.35
CA ALA A 356 5.32 11.85 -15.73
C ALA A 356 5.34 12.15 -17.23
N GLY A 357 4.95 11.20 -18.08
CA GLY A 357 4.85 11.39 -19.54
C GLY A 357 3.81 12.44 -19.95
N LEU A 358 2.68 12.52 -19.25
CA LEU A 358 1.68 13.59 -19.47
C LEU A 358 2.23 14.97 -19.11
N ILE A 359 2.97 15.08 -18.00
CA ILE A 359 3.58 16.34 -17.57
C ILE A 359 4.71 16.76 -18.53
N ASP A 360 5.52 15.80 -18.97
CA ASP A 360 6.63 16.02 -19.91
C ASP A 360 6.13 16.57 -21.25
N SER A 361 5.20 15.85 -21.88
CA SER A 361 4.70 16.19 -23.21
C SER A 361 3.70 17.35 -23.21
N GLY A 362 2.93 17.53 -22.13
CA GLY A 362 1.79 18.45 -22.11
C GLY A 362 1.98 19.74 -21.33
N ILE A 363 2.95 19.83 -20.41
CA ILE A 363 3.00 20.94 -19.44
C ILE A 363 4.39 21.58 -19.29
N LEU A 364 5.41 20.83 -18.88
CA LEU A 364 6.68 21.41 -18.39
C LEU A 364 7.96 20.97 -19.12
N GLY A 365 7.94 19.89 -19.91
CA GLY A 365 9.16 19.34 -20.54
C GLY A 365 10.19 18.87 -19.50
N LEU A 366 10.09 17.62 -19.06
CA LEU A 366 10.90 17.04 -18.01
C LEU A 366 12.30 16.66 -18.52
N LYS A 367 13.33 17.22 -17.89
CA LYS A 367 14.73 16.86 -18.16
C LYS A 367 15.24 15.90 -17.10
N PRO A 368 15.94 14.81 -17.46
CA PRO A 368 16.54 13.92 -16.47
C PRO A 368 17.50 14.65 -15.52
N LYS A 369 17.48 14.28 -14.24
CA LYS A 369 18.39 14.79 -13.20
C LYS A 369 19.64 13.92 -13.12
N THR A 370 20.80 14.55 -12.90
CA THR A 370 22.07 13.83 -12.67
C THR A 370 22.18 13.40 -11.20
N GLY A 371 22.77 12.23 -10.94
CA GLY A 371 23.06 11.78 -9.57
C GLY A 371 21.83 11.33 -8.76
N VAL A 372 20.77 10.90 -9.45
CA VAL A 372 19.52 10.41 -8.83
C VAL A 372 19.78 9.09 -8.12
N ARG A 373 19.41 9.01 -6.85
CA ARG A 373 19.41 7.75 -6.10
C ARG A 373 18.34 6.84 -6.68
N GLN A 374 18.72 5.59 -6.95
CA GLN A 374 17.83 4.56 -7.49
C GLN A 374 17.23 3.68 -6.39
N SER A 375 17.86 3.63 -5.22
CA SER A 375 17.44 2.79 -4.10
C SER A 375 17.46 3.52 -2.76
N VAL A 376 16.69 2.99 -1.81
CA VAL A 376 16.69 3.43 -0.42
C VAL A 376 17.77 2.67 0.39
N PRO A 377 18.28 3.25 1.50
CA PRO A 377 19.15 2.51 2.40
C PRO A 377 18.46 1.27 2.96
N PHE A 378 19.13 0.13 2.85
CA PHE A 378 18.68 -1.13 3.43
C PHE A 378 18.73 -1.09 4.95
N ILE A 379 17.68 -1.57 5.60
CA ILE A 379 17.64 -1.76 7.05
C ILE A 379 17.58 -3.25 7.34
N ALA A 380 18.56 -3.76 8.08
CA ALA A 380 18.56 -5.14 8.52
C ALA A 380 17.41 -5.41 9.50
N ARG A 381 16.64 -6.48 9.26
CA ARG A 381 15.47 -6.85 10.06
C ARG A 381 15.59 -8.29 10.55
N LEU A 382 15.60 -8.46 11.87
CA LEU A 382 15.79 -9.77 12.49
C LEU A 382 14.69 -10.75 12.10
N ALA A 383 13.45 -10.28 11.93
CA ALA A 383 12.32 -11.09 11.47
C ALA A 383 12.48 -11.68 10.05
N GLU A 384 13.37 -11.10 9.24
CA GLU A 384 13.59 -11.44 7.83
C GLU A 384 14.95 -12.12 7.60
N SER A 385 15.84 -12.08 8.58
CA SER A 385 17.16 -12.71 8.51
C SER A 385 17.08 -14.25 8.59
N ALA A 386 17.90 -14.91 7.78
CA ALA A 386 18.23 -16.31 8.00
C ALA A 386 19.05 -16.46 9.30
N THR A 387 18.92 -17.59 9.99
CA THR A 387 19.53 -17.82 11.31
C THR A 387 21.04 -17.54 11.33
N ASP A 388 21.76 -17.97 10.29
CA ASP A 388 23.22 -17.79 10.19
C ASP A 388 23.61 -16.32 9.96
N SER A 389 22.86 -15.59 9.14
CA SER A 389 23.06 -14.15 8.92
C SER A 389 22.70 -13.34 10.17
N ALA A 390 21.64 -13.73 10.89
CA ALA A 390 21.20 -13.06 12.10
C ALA A 390 22.28 -13.04 13.19
N ALA A 391 23.03 -14.14 13.34
CA ALA A 391 24.12 -14.25 14.31
C ALA A 391 25.25 -13.23 14.07
N VAL A 392 25.46 -12.81 12.82
CA VAL A 392 26.49 -11.84 12.43
C VAL A 392 25.94 -10.42 12.42
N ASP A 393 24.81 -10.20 11.74
CA ASP A 393 24.22 -8.87 11.51
C ASP A 393 23.70 -8.22 12.81
N PHE A 394 23.27 -9.05 13.77
CA PHE A 394 22.73 -8.64 15.05
C PHE A 394 23.66 -8.96 16.23
N ALA A 395 24.95 -9.15 15.97
CA ALA A 395 25.95 -9.21 17.04
C ALA A 395 26.06 -7.86 17.76
N CYS A 396 26.18 -7.87 19.09
CA CYS A 396 26.40 -6.66 19.87
C CYS A 396 27.69 -5.95 19.42
N ARG A 397 27.57 -4.71 18.94
CA ARG A 397 28.71 -3.84 18.65
C ARG A 397 29.16 -3.16 19.94
N PRO A 398 30.36 -3.45 20.48
CA PRO A 398 30.86 -2.81 21.69
C PRO A 398 30.90 -1.28 21.51
N GLY A 399 30.34 -0.53 22.46
CA GLY A 399 30.32 0.93 22.43
C GLY A 399 29.15 1.59 21.67
N ALA A 400 28.29 0.83 21.00
CA ALA A 400 27.10 1.41 20.36
C ALA A 400 26.10 1.97 21.42
N PRO A 401 25.46 3.14 21.16
CA PRO A 401 24.34 3.64 21.96
C PRO A 401 23.25 2.58 22.14
N PRO A 402 22.54 2.51 23.28
CA PRO A 402 21.55 1.46 23.56
C PRO A 402 20.48 1.29 22.48
N ASP A 403 20.03 2.37 21.84
CA ASP A 403 19.04 2.41 20.77
C ASP A 403 19.60 2.01 19.39
N GLN A 404 20.92 1.86 19.26
CA GLN A 404 21.60 1.33 18.08
C GLN A 404 22.10 -0.10 18.29
N ARG A 405 21.77 -0.71 19.43
CA ARG A 405 22.06 -2.11 19.70
C ARG A 405 20.96 -3.00 19.10
N PRO A 406 21.30 -4.23 18.70
CA PRO A 406 20.33 -5.22 18.24
C PRO A 406 19.49 -5.82 19.40
N MET A 407 19.08 -5.00 20.37
CA MET A 407 18.21 -5.41 21.46
C MET A 407 16.80 -5.62 20.93
N VAL A 408 16.23 -6.80 21.14
CA VAL A 408 14.83 -7.08 20.75
C VAL A 408 13.88 -6.30 21.68
N VAL A 409 13.08 -5.42 21.09
CA VAL A 409 12.06 -4.61 21.79
C VAL A 409 10.67 -5.21 21.60
N CYS A 410 10.38 -5.72 20.40
CA CYS A 410 9.15 -6.47 20.14
C CYS A 410 9.47 -7.94 19.98
N ALA A 411 9.35 -8.71 21.06
CA ALA A 411 9.62 -10.15 21.03
C ALA A 411 8.70 -10.89 20.05
N CYS A 412 7.41 -10.56 20.04
CA CYS A 412 6.47 -11.25 19.18
C CYS A 412 6.79 -11.03 17.70
N GLU A 413 7.18 -9.84 17.25
CA GLU A 413 7.48 -9.54 15.83
C GLU A 413 8.99 -9.58 15.52
N HIS A 414 9.83 -9.95 16.49
CA HIS A 414 11.30 -9.95 16.38
C HIS A 414 11.89 -8.60 15.89
N VAL A 415 11.41 -7.49 16.46
CA VAL A 415 11.87 -6.14 16.09
C VAL A 415 12.87 -5.61 17.09
N THR A 416 13.97 -5.04 16.60
CA THR A 416 15.05 -4.52 17.44
C THR A 416 14.98 -3.01 17.67
N ALA A 417 15.64 -2.52 18.72
CA ALA A 417 15.80 -1.10 18.99
C ALA A 417 16.50 -0.38 17.83
N ALA A 418 17.54 -0.99 17.27
CA ALA A 418 18.27 -0.46 16.12
C ALA A 418 17.38 -0.26 14.89
N GLU A 419 16.50 -1.23 14.59
CA GLU A 419 15.52 -1.12 13.50
C GLU A 419 14.55 0.04 13.72
N ILE A 420 13.99 0.17 14.93
CA ILE A 420 13.09 1.26 15.29
C ILE A 420 13.82 2.61 15.16
N ALA A 421 15.01 2.73 15.74
CA ALA A 421 15.80 3.96 15.71
C ALA A 421 16.20 4.39 14.29
N ALA A 422 16.52 3.43 13.42
CA ALA A 422 16.82 3.69 12.01
C ALA A 422 15.62 4.30 11.28
N GLU A 423 14.42 3.78 11.53
CA GLU A 423 13.18 4.30 10.94
C GLU A 423 12.76 5.66 11.51
N CYS A 424 13.03 5.92 12.79
CA CYS A 424 12.80 7.24 13.39
C CYS A 424 13.76 8.32 12.87
N ARG A 425 14.96 7.94 12.40
CA ARG A 425 15.99 8.86 11.88
C ARG A 425 16.10 8.88 10.36
N GLY A 426 15.30 8.07 9.67
CA GLY A 426 15.31 7.92 8.22
C GLY A 426 14.80 9.16 7.47
N PRO A 427 14.82 9.14 6.13
CA PRO A 427 14.42 10.28 5.31
C PRO A 427 12.93 10.64 5.41
N VAL A 428 12.08 9.66 5.78
CA VAL A 428 10.68 9.90 6.16
C VAL A 428 10.50 9.40 7.60
N PRO A 429 10.86 10.23 8.61
CA PRO A 429 10.91 9.84 10.01
C PRO A 429 9.58 9.28 10.54
N ALA A 430 9.67 8.15 11.24
CA ALA A 430 8.59 7.67 12.10
C ALA A 430 8.46 8.57 13.34
N THR A 431 7.26 9.10 13.60
CA THR A 431 7.02 10.07 14.68
C THR A 431 5.88 9.67 15.63
N SER A 432 5.30 8.48 15.46
CA SER A 432 4.21 7.93 16.27
C SER A 432 4.36 6.41 16.40
N LEU A 433 3.64 5.79 17.35
CA LEU A 433 3.64 4.33 17.50
C LEU A 433 3.15 3.63 16.22
N ASP A 434 2.11 4.15 15.60
CA ASP A 434 1.56 3.66 14.33
C ASP A 434 2.56 3.82 13.18
N ALA A 435 3.32 4.92 13.14
CA ALA A 435 4.36 5.13 12.15
C ALA A 435 5.50 4.11 12.29
N VAL A 436 5.89 3.76 13.53
CA VAL A 436 6.84 2.67 13.80
C VAL A 436 6.23 1.34 13.39
N ARG A 437 5.00 1.04 13.80
CA ARG A 437 4.28 -0.20 13.45
C ARG A 437 4.23 -0.42 11.94
N LYS A 438 3.95 0.62 11.15
CA LYS A 438 3.90 0.56 9.69
C LYS A 438 5.25 0.21 9.06
N ARG A 439 6.36 0.64 9.67
CA ARG A 439 7.72 0.47 9.13
C ARG A 439 8.38 -0.82 9.60
N THR A 440 8.22 -1.16 10.88
CA THR A 440 8.96 -2.26 11.54
C THR A 440 8.09 -3.42 11.97
N ARG A 441 6.77 -3.23 12.04
CA ARG A 441 5.80 -4.14 12.67
C ARG A 441 5.89 -4.25 14.18
N ALA A 442 6.74 -3.50 14.87
CA ALA A 442 6.63 -3.41 16.32
C ALA A 442 5.21 -2.97 16.69
N THR A 443 4.61 -3.61 17.69
CA THR A 443 3.18 -3.49 18.07
C THR A 443 2.14 -4.15 17.15
N ALA A 444 2.53 -4.78 16.03
CA ALA A 444 1.59 -5.42 15.10
C ALA A 444 1.27 -6.90 15.41
N GLY A 445 2.03 -7.54 16.29
CA GLY A 445 1.88 -8.98 16.58
C GLY A 445 0.72 -9.31 17.50
N ARG A 446 0.61 -10.58 17.90
CA ARG A 446 -0.54 -11.09 18.69
C ARG A 446 -0.90 -10.27 19.92
N CYS A 447 0.09 -9.69 20.60
CA CYS A 447 -0.14 -8.85 21.78
C CYS A 447 -0.65 -7.43 21.47
N GLN A 448 -0.75 -7.05 20.19
CA GLN A 448 -1.20 -5.74 19.71
C GLN A 448 -0.51 -4.55 20.41
N GLY A 449 0.78 -4.71 20.74
CA GLY A 449 1.57 -3.66 21.38
C GLY A 449 1.60 -3.67 22.90
N ALA A 450 0.78 -4.47 23.58
CA ALA A 450 0.63 -4.47 25.05
C ALA A 450 1.96 -4.56 25.84
N TYR A 451 2.97 -5.24 25.30
CA TYR A 451 4.27 -5.40 25.96
C TYR A 451 5.37 -4.45 25.46
N CYS A 452 5.29 -4.00 24.21
CA CYS A 452 6.41 -3.31 23.56
C CYS A 452 6.15 -1.82 23.30
N SER A 453 4.91 -1.33 23.43
CA SER A 453 4.54 0.08 23.21
C SER A 453 5.39 1.04 24.05
N VAL A 454 5.58 0.73 25.33
CA VAL A 454 6.43 1.51 26.26
C VAL A 454 7.87 1.57 25.74
N GLY A 455 8.47 0.43 25.40
CA GLY A 455 9.85 0.41 24.86
C GLY A 455 9.98 1.19 23.56
N VAL A 456 8.99 1.09 22.67
CA VAL A 456 8.94 1.85 21.41
C VAL A 456 8.82 3.35 21.69
N SER A 457 7.99 3.77 22.66
CA SER A 457 7.78 5.19 22.98
C SER A 457 9.05 5.85 23.56
N PHE A 458 9.84 5.12 24.35
CA PHE A 458 11.17 5.61 24.80
C PHE A 458 12.14 5.83 23.63
N ILE A 459 12.16 4.94 22.64
CA ILE A 459 13.02 5.09 21.46
C ILE A 459 12.55 6.26 20.59
N LEU A 460 11.23 6.41 20.40
CA LEU A 460 10.63 7.56 19.72
C LEU A 460 10.94 8.87 20.44
N SER A 461 10.86 8.88 21.77
CA SER A 461 11.23 10.03 22.61
C SER A 461 12.66 10.48 22.34
N ALA A 462 13.61 9.54 22.28
CA ALA A 462 15.01 9.85 21.96
C ALA A 462 15.21 10.42 20.55
N ALA A 463 14.36 10.05 19.58
CA ALA A 463 14.46 10.55 18.21
C ALA A 463 13.72 11.88 17.97
N THR A 464 12.61 12.11 18.68
CA THR A 464 11.72 13.26 18.47
C THR A 464 11.93 14.38 19.49
N GLY A 465 12.56 14.10 20.63
CA GLY A 465 12.70 15.02 21.75
C GLY A 465 11.45 15.18 22.62
N GLN A 466 10.34 14.50 22.28
CA GLN A 466 9.10 14.49 23.07
C GLN A 466 9.24 13.59 24.30
N ARG A 467 8.45 13.81 25.37
CA ARG A 467 8.43 12.86 26.49
C ARG A 467 7.77 11.54 26.05
N PRO A 468 8.16 10.37 26.59
CA PRO A 468 7.56 9.08 26.20
C PRO A 468 6.02 9.04 26.31
N GLY A 469 5.45 9.67 27.34
CA GLY A 469 3.99 9.78 27.52
C GLY A 469 3.28 10.80 26.61
N GLU A 470 4.03 11.62 25.86
CA GLU A 470 3.50 12.57 24.88
C GLU A 470 3.53 12.01 23.45
N ILE A 471 4.24 10.91 23.23
CA ILE A 471 4.26 10.21 21.94
C ILE A 471 2.83 9.78 21.60
N CYS A 472 2.34 10.22 20.45
CA CYS A 472 1.01 9.88 19.99
C CYS A 472 0.91 8.43 19.48
N GLN A 473 -0.27 7.82 19.59
CA GLN A 473 -0.54 6.52 18.96
C GLN A 473 -0.41 6.63 17.43
N GLY A 474 -1.07 7.62 16.82
CA GLY A 474 -1.06 7.89 15.39
C GLY A 474 -1.25 9.39 15.13
N GLU A 475 -2.49 9.82 14.98
CA GLU A 475 -2.86 11.24 14.76
C GLU A 475 -2.42 12.15 15.94
N PRO A 476 -2.15 13.44 15.70
CA PRO A 476 -1.87 14.40 16.75
C PRO A 476 -2.94 14.39 17.85
N GLY A 477 -2.51 14.27 19.10
CA GLY A 477 -3.40 14.21 20.27
C GLY A 477 -3.96 12.82 20.59
N SER A 478 -3.70 11.81 19.76
CA SER A 478 -4.08 10.42 20.08
C SER A 478 -3.22 9.84 21.20
N GLN A 479 -3.87 9.19 22.18
CA GLN A 479 -3.20 8.55 23.30
C GLN A 479 -3.14 7.03 23.08
N TRP A 480 -2.11 6.40 23.63
CA TRP A 480 -1.92 4.94 23.60
C TRP A 480 -2.03 4.29 24.99
N ASP A 481 -2.05 5.10 26.06
CA ASP A 481 -2.33 4.63 27.40
C ASP A 481 -3.83 4.40 27.56
N SER A 482 -4.19 3.18 27.96
CA SER A 482 -5.56 2.74 28.22
C SER A 482 -6.09 3.25 29.57
N ASN A 483 -5.97 4.55 29.85
CA ASN A 483 -6.73 5.16 30.94
C ASN A 483 -8.13 5.51 30.43
N SER A 484 -8.91 4.46 30.18
CA SER A 484 -10.38 4.48 30.09
C SER A 484 -10.93 3.18 30.65
#